data_AF-A0A533TSF2-F1
#
_entry.id   AF-A0A533TSF2-F1
#
_cell.length_a   1.000
_cell.length_b   1.000
_cell.length_c   1.000
_cell.angle_alpha   90.00
_cell.angle_beta   90.00
_cell.angle_gamma   90.00
#
_symmetry.space_group_name_H-M   'P 1'
#
loop_
_entity.id
_entity.type
_entity.pdbx_description
1 polymer ?
#
loop_
_entity_poly.entity_id
_entity_poly.type
_entity_poly.pdbx_seq_one_letter_code
_entity_poly.pdbx_strand_id
1 'polypeptide(L)'
;MYDKILLLEKLVQIEKALGTIERRFSSIKTVDDFLDSNQGMDMLDGIAMMLIAVGENFKTIDSHTKGALFDKYPHINCSGVKGLRDILAH
;
A
#
# COMPACT_ATOMS: atom_id res chain seq x y z
N MET A 1 -21.72 7.87 -12.08
CA MET A 1 -20.41 7.83 -12.75
C MET A 1 -19.40 8.43 -11.76
N TYR A 2 -18.33 7.72 -11.43
CA TYR A 2 -17.32 8.20 -10.47
C TYR A 2 -16.27 9.08 -11.17
N ASP A 3 -15.60 9.94 -10.41
CA ASP A 3 -14.55 10.82 -10.92
C ASP A 3 -13.32 10.00 -11.34
N LYS A 4 -13.08 9.94 -12.65
CA LYS A 4 -11.97 9.18 -13.21
C LYS A 4 -10.61 9.82 -12.94
N ILE A 5 -10.55 11.14 -12.79
CA ILE A 5 -9.30 11.86 -12.53
C ILE A 5 -8.84 11.52 -11.12
N LEU A 6 -9.74 11.63 -10.14
CA LEU A 6 -9.44 11.28 -8.75
C LEU A 6 -9.00 9.83 -8.61
N LEU A 7 -9.66 8.90 -9.31
CA LEU A 7 -9.25 7.49 -9.27
C LEU A 7 -7.88 7.26 -9.89
N LEU A 8 -7.60 7.91 -11.03
CA LEU A 8 -6.30 7.80 -11.67
C LEU A 8 -5.19 8.34 -10.76
N GLU A 9 -5.42 9.47 -10.11
CA GLU A 9 -4.48 10.03 -9.12
C GLU A 9 -4.18 9.04 -7.99
N LYS A 10 -5.21 8.36 -7.47
CA LYS A 10 -5.06 7.35 -6.42
C LYS A 10 -4.28 6.12 -6.88
N LEU A 11 -4.54 5.65 -8.10
CA LEU A 11 -3.78 4.54 -8.70
C LEU A 11 -2.31 4.91 -8.92
N VAL A 12 -2.03 6.13 -9.40
CA VAL A 12 -0.66 6.63 -9.55
C VAL A 12 0.05 6.76 -8.20
N GLN A 13 -0.65 7.18 -7.15
CA GLN A 13 -0.09 7.20 -5.80
C GLN A 13 0.26 5.79 -5.30
N ILE A 14 -0.60 4.81 -5.55
CA ILE A 14 -0.35 3.40 -5.22
C ILE A 14 0.90 2.90 -5.97
N GLU A 15 0.96 3.09 -7.29
CA GLU A 15 2.08 2.65 -8.12
C GLU A 15 3.42 3.23 -7.63
N LYS A 16 3.47 4.53 -7.34
CA LYS A 16 4.66 5.21 -6.82
C LYS A 16 5.09 4.67 -5.45
N ALA A 17 4.12 4.42 -4.56
CA ALA A 17 4.39 3.87 -3.24
C ALA A 17 4.96 2.45 -3.36
N LEU A 18 4.35 1.59 -4.19
CA LEU A 18 4.82 0.23 -4.44
C LEU A 18 6.25 0.22 -5.02
N GLY A 19 6.54 1.04 -6.03
CA GLY A 19 7.90 1.12 -6.58
C GLY A 19 8.94 1.61 -5.57
N THR A 20 8.53 2.47 -4.62
CA THR A 20 9.42 2.91 -3.53
C THR A 20 9.63 1.80 -2.50
N ILE A 21 8.59 1.05 -2.16
CA ILE A 21 8.66 -0.13 -1.28
C ILE A 21 9.63 -1.16 -1.87
N GLU A 22 9.44 -1.55 -3.14
CA GLU A 22 10.31 -2.52 -3.82
C GLU A 22 11.78 -2.08 -3.82
N ARG A 23 12.04 -0.80 -4.12
CA ARG A 23 13.40 -0.24 -4.08
C ARG A 23 14.02 -0.30 -2.70
N ARG A 24 13.26 0.02 -1.63
CA ARG A 24 13.76 -0.02 -0.24
C ARG A 24 13.96 -1.45 0.26
N PHE A 25 13.11 -2.38 -0.17
CA PHE A 25 13.28 -3.80 0.12
C PHE A 25 14.47 -4.43 -0.61
N SER A 26 14.96 -3.86 -1.71
CA SER A 26 16.05 -4.46 -2.50
C SER A 26 17.34 -4.73 -1.71
N SER A 27 17.60 -3.96 -0.64
CA SER A 27 18.77 -4.14 0.24
C SER A 27 18.53 -5.09 1.41
N ILE A 28 17.28 -5.52 1.63
CA ILE A 28 16.87 -6.40 2.74
C ILE A 28 16.85 -7.85 2.26
N LYS A 29 17.62 -8.70 2.92
CA LYS A 29 17.72 -10.14 2.61
C LYS A 29 17.15 -11.02 3.72
N THR A 30 17.14 -10.50 4.93
CA THR A 30 16.72 -11.18 6.16
C THR A 30 15.94 -10.22 7.06
N VAL A 31 15.28 -10.76 8.07
CA VAL A 31 14.59 -9.93 9.08
C VAL A 31 15.59 -9.12 9.90
N ASP A 32 16.78 -9.68 10.16
CA ASP A 32 17.84 -9.03 10.94
C ASP A 32 18.33 -7.74 10.27
N ASP A 33 18.32 -7.65 8.93
CA ASP A 33 18.66 -6.43 8.20
C ASP A 33 17.77 -5.22 8.57
N PHE A 34 16.55 -5.45 9.08
CA PHE A 34 15.71 -4.40 9.66
C PHE A 34 16.03 -4.12 11.13
N LEU A 35 16.36 -5.13 11.91
CA LEU A 35 16.40 -5.04 13.38
C LEU A 35 17.79 -4.69 13.93
N ASP A 36 18.85 -4.95 13.18
CA ASP A 36 20.24 -4.82 13.63
C ASP A 36 20.76 -3.37 13.67
N SER A 37 19.97 -2.40 13.19
CA SER A 37 20.36 -0.99 13.20
C SER A 37 19.17 -0.03 13.26
N ASN A 38 19.41 1.18 13.78
CA ASN A 38 18.43 2.26 13.74
C ASN A 38 18.01 2.59 12.30
N GLN A 39 18.94 2.53 11.34
CA GLN A 39 18.63 2.76 9.92
C GLN A 39 17.68 1.68 9.35
N GLY A 40 17.87 0.41 9.75
CA GLY A 40 16.97 -0.68 9.39
C GLY A 40 15.57 -0.45 9.96
N MET A 41 15.48 -0.07 11.23
CA MET A 41 14.21 0.22 11.90
C MET A 41 13.50 1.43 11.26
N ASP A 42 14.22 2.51 10.99
CA ASP A 42 13.67 3.68 10.27
C ASP A 42 13.15 3.30 8.88
N MET A 43 13.82 2.37 8.21
CA MET A 43 13.38 1.87 6.91
C MET A 43 12.13 0.99 7.02
N LEU A 44 12.04 0.14 8.04
CA LEU A 44 10.85 -0.64 8.36
C LEU A 44 9.64 0.26 8.60
N ASP A 45 9.80 1.28 9.44
CA ASP A 45 8.77 2.28 9.73
C ASP A 45 8.34 3.02 8.45
N GLY A 46 9.31 3.45 7.64
CA GLY A 46 9.04 4.09 6.37
C GLY A 46 8.28 3.20 5.38
N ILE A 47 8.57 1.90 5.35
CA ILE A 47 7.84 0.92 4.55
C ILE A 47 6.43 0.71 5.09
N ALA A 48 6.27 0.57 6.40
CA ALA A 48 4.97 0.40 7.05
C ALA A 48 4.05 1.59 6.74
N MET A 49 4.55 2.82 6.83
CA MET A 49 3.79 4.02 6.45
C MET A 49 3.35 4.02 4.99
N MET A 50 4.20 3.55 4.07
CA MET A 50 3.81 3.44 2.65
C MET A 50 2.76 2.35 2.42
N LEU A 51 2.83 1.22 3.13
CA LEU A 51 1.82 0.16 3.07
C LEU A 51 0.46 0.66 3.60
N ILE A 52 0.45 1.45 4.67
CA ILE A 52 -0.75 2.14 5.17
C ILE A 52 -1.34 3.06 4.10
N ALA A 53 -0.51 3.88 3.45
CA ALA A 53 -0.96 4.80 2.40
C ALA A 53 -1.55 4.05 1.18
N VAL A 54 -0.96 2.92 0.80
CA VAL A 54 -1.52 2.04 -0.24
C VAL A 54 -2.91 1.54 0.19
N GLY A 55 -3.04 0.97 1.39
CA GLY A 55 -4.34 0.48 1.86
C GLY A 55 -5.41 1.56 2.00
N GLU A 56 -5.03 2.77 2.39
CA GLU A 56 -5.94 3.93 2.47
C GLU A 56 -6.45 4.35 1.08
N ASN A 57 -5.58 4.35 0.08
CA ASN A 57 -5.97 4.61 -1.31
C ASN A 57 -6.88 3.50 -1.85
N PHE A 58 -6.66 2.24 -1.49
CA PHE A 58 -7.58 1.14 -1.81
C PHE A 58 -8.96 1.36 -1.17
N LYS A 59 -9.04 1.72 0.12
CA LYS A 59 -10.32 2.06 0.78
C LYS A 59 -11.03 3.23 0.09
N THR A 60 -10.27 4.26 -0.29
CA THR A 60 -10.80 5.43 -1.00
C THR A 60 -11.40 5.04 -2.34
N ILE A 61 -10.66 4.28 -3.17
CA ILE A 61 -11.13 3.80 -4.47
C ILE A 61 -12.38 2.93 -4.32
N ASP A 62 -12.38 2.01 -3.35
CA ASP A 62 -13.50 1.11 -3.10
C ASP A 62 -14.79 1.88 -2.76
N SER A 63 -14.67 2.88 -1.87
CA SER A 63 -15.77 3.77 -1.49
C SER A 63 -16.32 4.57 -2.68
N HIS A 64 -15.44 5.18 -3.48
CA HIS A 64 -15.83 6.01 -4.63
C HIS A 64 -16.44 5.20 -5.77
N THR A 65 -15.98 3.96 -5.96
CA THR A 65 -16.48 3.06 -7.01
C THR A 65 -17.61 2.16 -6.55
N LYS A 66 -17.92 2.17 -5.24
CA LYS A 66 -18.86 1.24 -4.59
C LYS A 66 -18.53 -0.23 -4.91
N GLY A 67 -17.25 -0.59 -4.87
CA GLY A 67 -16.75 -1.94 -5.18
C GLY A 67 -16.63 -2.26 -6.69
N ALA A 68 -17.37 -1.57 -7.55
CA ALA A 68 -17.52 -1.94 -8.97
C ALA A 68 -16.21 -1.94 -9.78
N LEU A 69 -15.17 -1.25 -9.32
CA LEU A 69 -13.86 -1.33 -9.97
C LEU A 69 -13.13 -2.63 -9.61
N PHE A 70 -13.08 -2.98 -8.33
CA PHE A 70 -12.32 -4.14 -7.85
C PHE A 70 -13.02 -5.47 -8.16
N ASP A 71 -14.34 -5.48 -8.32
CA ASP A 71 -15.08 -6.66 -8.81
C ASP A 71 -14.58 -7.14 -10.19
N LYS A 72 -13.98 -6.25 -10.98
CA LYS A 72 -13.37 -6.59 -12.28
C LYS A 72 -11.98 -7.24 -12.15
N TYR A 73 -11.38 -7.20 -10.96
CA TYR A 73 -10.04 -7.71 -10.67
C TYR A 73 -10.06 -8.67 -9.47
N PRO A 74 -10.81 -9.79 -9.54
CA PRO A 74 -10.99 -10.71 -8.40
C PRO A 74 -9.70 -11.43 -7.97
N HIS A 75 -8.65 -11.40 -8.81
CA HIS A 75 -7.33 -11.92 -8.46
C HIS A 75 -6.58 -11.04 -7.45
N ILE A 76 -7.03 -9.80 -7.24
CA ILE A 76 -6.44 -8.88 -6.26
C ILE A 76 -7.19 -9.03 -4.94
N ASN A 77 -6.48 -9.44 -3.88
CA ASN A 77 -7.04 -9.56 -2.53
C ASN A 77 -7.24 -8.16 -1.88
N CYS A 78 -8.25 -7.43 -2.34
CA CYS A 78 -8.54 -6.07 -1.89
C CYS A 78 -8.92 -6.01 -0.40
N SER A 79 -9.60 -7.04 0.13
CA SER A 79 -9.89 -7.13 1.57
C SER A 79 -8.60 -7.29 2.38
N GLY A 80 -7.66 -8.11 1.91
CA GLY A 80 -6.33 -8.25 2.51
C GLY A 80 -5.53 -6.95 2.52
N VAL A 81 -5.50 -6.21 1.42
CA VAL A 81 -4.80 -4.92 1.34
C VAL A 81 -5.41 -3.89 2.32
N LYS A 82 -6.75 -3.80 2.37
CA LYS A 82 -7.45 -2.91 3.31
C LYS A 82 -7.23 -3.33 4.78
N GLY A 83 -7.20 -4.63 5.05
CA GLY A 83 -6.97 -5.19 6.39
C GLY A 83 -5.54 -5.01 6.88
N LEU A 84 -4.53 -5.16 6.00
CA LEU A 84 -3.12 -4.89 6.33
C LEU A 84 -2.93 -3.48 6.87
N ARG A 85 -3.53 -2.48 6.20
CA ARG A 85 -3.50 -1.09 6.68
C ARG A 85 -4.08 -0.96 8.08
N ASP A 86 -5.17 -1.67 8.39
CA ASP A 86 -5.80 -1.57 9.71
C ASP A 86 -4.94 -2.17 10.81
N ILE A 87 -4.19 -3.23 10.50
CA ILE A 87 -3.20 -3.84 11.41
C ILE A 87 -2.00 -2.92 11.62
N LEU A 88 -1.49 -2.27 10.57
CA LEU A 88 -0.29 -1.43 10.68
C LEU A 88 -0.56 -0.06 11.32
N ALA A 89 -1.80 0.42 11.28
CA ALA A 89 -2.17 1.76 11.77
C ALA A 89 -2.62 1.81 13.23
N HIS A 90 -2.80 0.67 13.91
CA HIS A 90 -3.28 0.57 15.30
C HIS A 90 -2.40 -0.38 16.11
#